data_AF-A0A959GMN3-F1
#
_entry.id   AF-A0A959GMN3-F1
#
_cell.length_a   1.000
_cell.length_b   1.000
_cell.length_c   1.000
_cell.angle_alpha   90.00
_cell.angle_beta   90.00
_cell.angle_gamma   90.00
#
_symmetry.space_group_name_H-M   'P 1'
#
loop_
_entity.id
_entity.type
_entity.pdbx_description
1 polymer ?
#
loop_
_entity_poly.entity_id
_entity_poly.type
_entity_poly.pdbx_seq_one_letter_code
_entity_poly.pdbx_strand_id
1 'polypeptide(L)'
;MRINNPILLLPFYMLCSVFGLARNEDYRHVVRPGKDYALFFANDDYRSHPDFGNLKNPVKDARAIARELEEMYGFEEARVYENYSRSQIYQVLQQWQKRRFAEDGQLFIFFSGHGDFWEFTQKG
;
A
#
# COMPACT_ATOMS: atom_id res chain seq x y z
N MET A 1 -32.46 62.46 25.21
CA MET A 1 -32.33 61.89 26.57
C MET A 1 -32.79 60.44 26.51
N ARG A 2 -31.95 59.50 27.00
CA ARG A 2 -32.17 58.03 27.14
C ARG A 2 -32.24 57.24 25.82
N ILE A 3 -31.15 56.65 25.31
CA ILE A 3 -30.53 55.35 25.70
C ILE A 3 -31.48 54.38 26.42
N ASN A 4 -31.76 53.25 25.76
CA ASN A 4 -31.68 51.88 26.32
C ASN A 4 -31.83 50.82 25.21
N ASN A 5 -30.70 50.22 24.83
CA ASN A 5 -30.62 48.90 24.20
C ASN A 5 -31.14 47.82 25.18
N PRO A 6 -31.61 46.68 24.66
CA PRO A 6 -31.06 45.43 25.15
C PRO A 6 -30.42 44.64 24.01
N ILE A 7 -29.10 44.60 24.11
CA ILE A 7 -28.25 43.52 23.64
C ILE A 7 -28.84 42.21 24.16
N LEU A 8 -29.24 41.28 23.29
CA LEU A 8 -28.88 39.85 23.42
C LEU A 8 -29.38 39.07 22.19
N LEU A 9 -28.59 38.05 21.84
CA LEU A 9 -28.83 37.04 20.81
C LEU A 9 -28.56 37.49 19.38
N LEU A 10 -27.26 37.58 19.04
CA LEU A 10 -26.69 36.83 17.89
C LEU A 10 -25.16 37.06 17.79
N PRO A 11 -24.32 36.48 18.68
CA PRO A 11 -22.90 36.31 18.38
C PRO A 11 -22.61 34.81 18.23
N PHE A 12 -23.07 34.17 17.16
CA PHE A 12 -22.57 32.82 16.86
C PHE A 12 -22.50 32.43 15.37
N TYR A 13 -22.93 33.29 14.45
CA TYR A 13 -22.79 32.99 13.00
C TYR A 13 -21.53 33.55 12.35
N MET A 14 -20.56 34.04 13.13
CA MET A 14 -19.33 34.61 12.59
C MET A 14 -18.08 34.01 13.24
N LEU A 15 -18.04 32.67 13.37
CA LEU A 15 -16.80 31.94 13.68
C LEU A 15 -16.59 30.65 12.87
N CYS A 16 -17.33 30.46 11.76
CA CYS A 16 -17.12 29.32 10.86
C CYS A 16 -16.44 29.67 9.53
N SER A 17 -16.13 30.94 9.26
CA SER A 17 -15.63 31.35 7.94
C SER A 17 -14.12 31.61 7.85
N VAL A 18 -13.36 31.46 8.94
CA VAL A 18 -11.90 31.72 8.92
C VAL A 18 -11.04 30.46 9.15
N PHE A 19 -11.63 29.35 9.58
CA PHE A 19 -10.95 28.03 9.66
C PHE A 19 -11.33 27.07 8.52
N GLY A 20 -11.89 27.58 7.43
CA GLY A 20 -12.30 26.80 6.25
C GLY A 20 -11.41 26.93 5.02
N LEU A 21 -10.35 27.76 5.06
CA LEU A 21 -9.53 28.09 3.87
C LEU A 21 -8.06 27.66 3.99
N ALA A 22 -7.77 26.63 4.80
CA ALA A 22 -6.43 26.06 4.88
C ALA A 22 -6.46 24.53 4.94
N ARG A 23 -7.27 23.89 4.08
CA ARG A 23 -6.96 22.55 3.55
C ARG A 23 -7.50 22.42 2.12
N ASN A 24 -6.96 23.24 1.21
CA ASN A 24 -6.69 22.74 -0.13
C ASN A 24 -5.34 22.04 -0.05
N GLU A 25 -5.29 20.88 0.59
CA GLU A 25 -4.35 19.90 0.07
C GLU A 25 -4.97 19.49 -1.25
N ASP A 26 -4.44 20.07 -2.32
CA ASP A 26 -4.56 19.56 -3.67
C ASP A 26 -4.21 18.07 -3.60
N TYR A 27 -5.19 17.23 -3.31
CA TYR A 27 -5.18 15.79 -3.60
C TYR A 27 -5.35 15.65 -5.12
N ARG A 28 -4.50 16.37 -5.87
CA ARG A 28 -4.11 15.93 -7.17
C ARG A 28 -3.39 14.62 -6.90
N HIS A 29 -3.90 13.55 -7.47
CA HIS A 29 -3.09 12.37 -7.69
C HIS A 29 -1.85 12.87 -8.44
N VAL A 30 -0.76 13.15 -7.71
CA VAL A 30 0.50 13.54 -8.30
C VAL A 30 0.97 12.25 -8.96
N VAL A 31 0.55 12.06 -10.21
CA VAL A 31 1.13 11.07 -11.10
C VAL A 31 2.54 11.55 -11.31
N ARG A 32 3.43 11.11 -10.43
CA ARG A 32 4.85 11.32 -10.58
C ARG A 32 5.29 10.70 -11.92
N PRO A 33 6.22 11.32 -12.66
CA PRO A 33 6.69 10.77 -13.92
C PRO A 33 7.33 9.37 -13.77
N GLY A 34 7.98 9.12 -12.62
CA GLY A 34 8.54 7.83 -12.27
C GLY A 34 7.52 6.72 -12.26
N LYS A 35 7.90 5.59 -12.84
CA LYS A 35 7.05 4.39 -12.93
C LYS A 35 7.22 3.52 -11.69
N ASP A 36 6.09 3.07 -11.17
CA ASP A 36 6.02 2.18 -10.02
C ASP A 36 5.89 0.74 -10.47
N TYR A 37 6.55 -0.16 -9.76
CA TYR A 37 6.52 -1.59 -10.01
C TYR A 37 6.13 -2.34 -8.75
N ALA A 38 5.49 -3.50 -8.92
CA ALA A 38 5.13 -4.36 -7.81
C ALA A 38 5.56 -5.82 -8.04
N LEU A 39 6.04 -6.45 -6.98
CA LEU A 39 6.35 -7.88 -6.91
C LEU A 39 5.51 -8.52 -5.82
N PHE A 40 4.71 -9.51 -6.18
CA PHE A 40 3.93 -10.31 -5.27
C PHE A 40 4.52 -11.71 -5.24
N PHE A 41 4.90 -12.17 -4.05
CA PHE A 41 5.28 -13.55 -3.79
C PHE A 41 4.17 -14.19 -2.97
N ALA A 42 3.37 -15.02 -3.61
CA ALA A 42 2.17 -15.59 -3.01
C ALA A 42 2.22 -17.11 -3.07
N ASN A 43 2.20 -17.74 -1.90
CA ASN A 43 2.28 -19.20 -1.76
C ASN A 43 1.02 -19.71 -1.07
N ASP A 44 0.32 -20.62 -1.73
CA ASP A 44 -0.87 -21.31 -1.23
C ASP A 44 -0.69 -22.84 -1.17
N ASP A 45 0.28 -23.38 -1.91
CA ASP A 45 0.61 -24.80 -1.97
C ASP A 45 1.85 -25.13 -1.12
N TYR A 46 1.62 -25.95 -0.09
CA TYR A 46 2.61 -26.42 0.87
C TYR A 46 2.62 -27.95 0.96
N ARG A 47 2.12 -28.67 -0.06
CA ARG A 47 2.06 -30.16 -0.05
C ARG A 47 3.39 -30.85 0.23
N SER A 48 4.51 -30.17 -0.03
CA SER A 48 5.87 -30.66 0.23
C SER A 48 6.42 -30.31 1.62
N HIS A 49 5.67 -29.56 2.44
CA HIS A 49 6.07 -29.11 3.77
C HIS A 49 5.15 -29.74 4.83
N PRO A 50 5.67 -30.65 5.67
CA PRO A 50 4.83 -31.42 6.61
C PRO A 50 4.18 -30.54 7.68
N ASP A 51 4.81 -29.41 8.03
CA ASP A 51 4.35 -28.52 9.10
C ASP A 51 3.36 -27.44 8.62
N PHE A 52 3.16 -27.31 7.30
CA PHE A 52 2.32 -26.28 6.71
C PHE A 52 1.18 -26.86 5.88
N GLY A 53 -0.06 -26.57 6.30
CA GLY A 53 -1.24 -26.87 5.48
C GLY A 53 -1.40 -25.88 4.33
N ASN A 54 -2.01 -26.31 3.23
CA ASN A 54 -2.31 -25.40 2.12
C ASN A 54 -3.21 -24.22 2.56
N LEU A 55 -2.97 -23.06 1.97
CA LEU A 55 -3.78 -21.86 2.16
C LEU A 55 -4.77 -21.70 0.99
N LYS A 56 -5.86 -20.96 1.20
CA LYS A 56 -6.92 -20.83 0.17
C LYS A 56 -6.82 -19.58 -0.70
N ASN A 57 -6.27 -18.50 -0.13
CA ASN A 57 -6.43 -17.15 -0.67
C ASN A 57 -5.14 -16.41 -1.08
N PRO A 58 -3.91 -16.72 -0.60
CA PRO A 58 -2.73 -15.89 -0.87
C PRO A 58 -2.56 -15.48 -2.33
N VAL A 59 -2.64 -16.46 -3.24
CA VAL A 59 -2.48 -16.23 -4.67
C VAL A 59 -3.65 -15.46 -5.26
N LYS A 60 -4.89 -15.77 -4.85
CA LYS A 60 -6.09 -15.05 -5.31
C LYS A 60 -6.03 -13.57 -4.92
N ASP A 61 -5.67 -13.29 -3.68
CA ASP A 61 -5.62 -11.95 -3.13
C ASP A 61 -4.48 -11.15 -3.76
N ALA A 62 -3.30 -11.75 -3.91
CA ALA A 62 -2.17 -11.13 -4.61
C ALA A 62 -2.54 -10.70 -6.04
N ARG A 63 -3.22 -11.57 -6.80
CA ARG A 63 -3.71 -11.21 -8.15
C ARG A 63 -4.74 -10.11 -8.15
N ALA A 64 -5.61 -10.03 -7.13
CA ALA A 64 -6.60 -8.97 -7.02
C ALA A 64 -5.94 -7.61 -6.75
N ILE A 65 -5.00 -7.57 -5.81
CA ILE A 65 -4.24 -6.35 -5.48
C ILE A 65 -3.37 -5.92 -6.67
N ALA A 66 -2.69 -6.86 -7.33
CA ALA A 66 -1.87 -6.56 -8.51
C ALA A 66 -2.68 -5.86 -9.61
N ARG A 67 -3.87 -6.37 -9.93
CA ARG A 67 -4.78 -5.74 -10.89
C ARG A 67 -5.19 -4.33 -10.45
N GLU A 68 -5.58 -4.16 -9.19
CA GLU A 68 -5.96 -2.86 -8.65
C GLU A 68 -4.81 -1.84 -8.78
N LEU A 69 -3.57 -2.24 -8.48
CA LEU A 69 -2.40 -1.36 -8.59
C LEU A 69 -2.15 -0.89 -10.04
N GLU A 70 -2.31 -1.78 -11.01
CA GLU A 70 -2.16 -1.45 -12.43
C GLU A 70 -3.32 -0.58 -12.94
N GLU A 71 -4.56 -0.96 -12.63
CA GLU A 71 -5.77 -0.32 -13.15
C GLU A 71 -6.07 1.03 -12.51
N MET A 72 -5.82 1.16 -11.19
CA MET A 72 -6.28 2.31 -10.40
C MET A 72 -5.16 3.20 -9.89
N TYR A 73 -3.93 2.66 -9.73
CA TYR A 73 -2.82 3.40 -9.13
C TYR A 73 -1.67 3.67 -10.11
N GLY A 74 -1.77 3.22 -11.36
CA GLY A 74 -0.82 3.56 -12.42
C GLY A 74 0.54 2.87 -12.29
N PHE A 75 0.61 1.74 -11.58
CA PHE A 75 1.79 0.88 -11.61
C PHE A 75 2.03 0.41 -13.05
N GLU A 76 3.29 0.49 -13.51
CA GLU A 76 3.65 0.05 -14.86
C GLU A 76 3.59 -1.47 -14.99
N GLU A 77 3.94 -2.20 -13.93
CA GLU A 77 3.90 -3.65 -13.92
C GLU A 77 3.79 -4.19 -12.48
N ALA A 78 2.79 -5.05 -12.24
CA ALA A 78 2.58 -5.78 -11.00
C ALA A 78 2.70 -7.29 -11.23
N ARG A 79 3.88 -7.86 -10.97
CA ARG A 79 4.15 -9.28 -11.21
C ARG A 79 3.75 -10.16 -10.03
N VAL A 80 3.02 -11.23 -10.30
CA VAL A 80 2.67 -12.25 -9.30
C VAL A 80 3.48 -13.53 -9.54
N TYR A 81 4.22 -13.95 -8.52
CA TYR A 81 5.00 -15.18 -8.47
C TYR A 81 4.32 -16.16 -7.52
N GLU A 82 3.77 -17.24 -8.08
CA GLU A 82 2.89 -18.17 -7.37
C GLU A 82 3.67 -19.42 -6.94
N ASN A 83 3.60 -19.75 -5.64
CA ASN A 83 4.21 -20.96 -5.08
C ASN A 83 5.73 -21.07 -5.35
N TYR A 84 6.42 -19.92 -5.29
CA TYR A 84 7.87 -19.88 -5.46
C TYR A 84 8.57 -20.33 -4.19
N SER A 85 9.61 -21.15 -4.36
CA SER A 85 10.56 -21.48 -3.29
C SER A 85 11.42 -20.26 -2.92
N ARG A 86 12.02 -20.29 -1.72
CA ARG A 86 12.91 -19.24 -1.23
C ARG A 86 14.05 -18.89 -2.21
N SER A 87 14.62 -19.90 -2.88
CA SER A 87 15.70 -19.69 -3.85
C SER A 87 15.20 -18.98 -5.12
N GLN A 88 14.01 -19.32 -5.60
CA GLN A 88 13.39 -18.65 -6.74
C GLN A 88 13.02 -17.20 -6.41
N ILE A 89 12.47 -16.94 -5.21
CA ILE A 89 12.22 -15.58 -4.72
C ILE A 89 13.52 -14.78 -4.71
N TYR A 90 14.60 -15.35 -4.14
CA TYR A 90 15.90 -14.68 -4.09
C TYR A 90 16.45 -14.37 -5.48
N GLN A 91 16.31 -15.28 -6.46
CA GLN A 91 16.70 -15.03 -7.84
C GLN A 91 15.93 -13.86 -8.46
N VAL A 92 14.63 -13.76 -8.22
CA VAL A 92 13.82 -12.61 -8.68
C VAL A 92 14.36 -11.33 -8.04
N LEU A 93 14.54 -11.29 -6.72
CA LEU A 93 15.04 -10.11 -6.02
C LEU A 93 16.42 -9.67 -6.56
N GLN A 94 17.33 -10.61 -6.83
CA GLN A 94 18.63 -10.31 -7.44
C GLN A 94 18.53 -9.73 -8.86
N GLN A 95 17.56 -10.19 -9.66
CA GLN A 95 17.32 -9.62 -10.99
C GLN A 95 16.78 -8.19 -10.89
N TRP A 96 15.84 -7.96 -9.96
CA TRP A 96 15.23 -6.65 -9.75
C TRP A 96 16.20 -5.65 -9.13
N GLN A 97 17.10 -6.09 -8.25
CA GLN A 97 18.16 -5.25 -7.68
C GLN A 97 19.09 -4.64 -8.74
N LYS A 98 19.25 -5.31 -9.90
CA LYS A 98 20.11 -4.84 -11.00
C LYS A 98 19.41 -3.86 -11.95
N ARG A 99 18.09 -3.66 -11.80
CA ARG A 99 17.34 -2.73 -12.65
C ARG A 99 17.64 -1.29 -12.25
N ARG A 100 17.51 -0.39 -13.22
CA ARG A 100 17.52 1.06 -12.97
C ARG A 100 16.07 1.50 -12.78
N PHE A 101 15.82 2.19 -11.67
CA PHE A 101 14.54 2.82 -11.38
C PHE A 101 14.65 4.32 -11.63
N ALA A 102 13.51 4.95 -11.93
CA ALA A 102 13.43 6.41 -11.89
C ALA A 102 13.70 6.90 -10.47
N GLU A 103 14.26 8.10 -10.31
CA GLU A 103 14.61 8.66 -8.98
C GLU A 103 13.38 8.82 -8.07
N ASP A 104 12.22 9.05 -8.65
CA ASP A 104 10.92 9.18 -7.99
C ASP A 104 10.07 7.91 -8.02
N GLY A 105 10.50 6.87 -8.74
CA GLY A 105 9.78 5.60 -8.87
C GLY A 105 9.89 4.72 -7.61
N GLN A 106 8.89 3.87 -7.40
CA GLN A 106 8.85 2.93 -6.27
C GLN A 106 8.82 1.47 -6.71
N LEU A 107 9.37 0.62 -5.85
CA LEU A 107 9.22 -0.83 -5.93
C LEU A 107 8.45 -1.32 -4.71
N PHE A 108 7.23 -1.77 -4.92
CA PHE A 108 6.41 -2.44 -3.91
C PHE A 108 6.70 -3.94 -3.91
N ILE A 109 7.00 -4.52 -2.75
CA ILE A 109 7.22 -5.96 -2.61
C ILE A 109 6.29 -6.50 -1.55
N PHE A 110 5.47 -7.48 -1.93
CA PHE A 110 4.44 -8.08 -1.09
C PHE A 110 4.65 -9.58 -0.95
N PHE A 111 4.53 -10.08 0.28
CA PHE A 111 4.61 -11.50 0.59
C PHE A 111 3.28 -11.98 1.19
N SER A 112 2.76 -13.10 0.70
CA SER A 112 1.57 -13.75 1.26
C SER A 112 1.75 -15.26 1.30
N GLY A 113 1.54 -15.85 2.47
CA GLY A 113 1.76 -17.26 2.71
C GLY A 113 1.98 -17.53 4.20
N HIS A 114 2.46 -18.73 4.54
CA HIS A 114 2.97 -19.04 5.87
C HIS A 114 4.26 -18.28 6.17
N GLY A 115 4.41 -17.87 7.43
CA GLY A 115 5.67 -17.43 8.02
C GLY A 115 6.14 -18.45 9.05
N ASP A 116 7.43 -18.45 9.34
CA ASP A 116 8.02 -19.24 10.42
C ASP A 116 8.73 -18.28 11.36
N PHE A 117 8.52 -18.43 12.67
CA PHE A 117 9.15 -17.57 13.67
C PHE A 117 10.16 -18.38 14.46
N TRP A 118 11.43 -18.06 14.29
CA TRP A 118 12.49 -18.68 15.05
C TRP A 118 12.68 -18.00 16.40
N GLU A 119 12.12 -18.62 17.44
CA GLU A 119 12.15 -18.15 18.83
C GLU A 119 13.57 -17.88 19.34
N PHE A 120 14.55 -18.71 18.96
CA PHE A 120 15.96 -18.53 19.36
C PHE A 120 16.60 -17.26 18.78
N THR A 121 16.23 -16.87 17.57
CA THR A 121 16.78 -15.67 16.92
C THR A 121 15.85 -14.46 17.01
N GLN A 122 14.63 -14.67 17.50
CA GLN A 122 13.51 -13.73 17.45
C GLN A 122 13.31 -13.11 16.06
N LYS A 123 13.42 -13.94 15.02
CA LYS A 123 13.26 -13.54 13.62
C LYS A 123 12.16 -14.35 12.95
N GLY A 124 11.37 -13.65 12.14
CA GLY A 124 10.51 -14.24 11.11
C GLY A 124 11.17 -14.26 9.74
#